data_AF-A0A7E5WB54-F1
#
_entry.id   AF-A0A7E5WB54-F1
#
_cell.length_a   1.000
_cell.length_b   1.000
_cell.length_c   1.000
_cell.angle_alpha   90.00
_cell.angle_beta   90.00
_cell.angle_gamma   90.00
#
_symmetry.space_group_name_H-M   'P 1'
#
loop_
_entity.id
_entity.type
_entity.pdbx_description
1 polymer ?
#
loop_
_entity_poly.entity_id
_entity_poly.type
_entity_poly.pdbx_seq_one_letter_code
_entity_poly.pdbx_strand_id
1 'polypeptide(L)'
;MQVLIENPDVNELGYIIAIANLNDKHDRSAPSHYHWKILKCRMIIFSNSSILACPDKNDLKQVHIIFNKAGDDYDKLNSLFLKFSLVQDGAIQLVTPEIFRLCFHYTMTARLAPVWSALGDNYLINNRDFLIQRGPQEGVQFDISVDEKDFFPGEWIRVLPSLNKAIVDESHETLPEVAKFKSYKDLRRHWKNIHGYRLPEEESTYYSIQFWRGEPLLYPKLCVIRNFPIVTPVPKSLEKMIVTRFLSCLNSKMSSFLGTPLIIKMQTAQFENDTAAHAVSSTILSETQNVSLCTPTQRSRRS
;
A
#
# COMPACT_ATOMS: atom_id res chain seq x y z
N MET A 1 -10.26 -6.00 10.04
CA MET A 1 -10.86 -6.94 9.06
C MET A 1 -10.26 -6.62 7.71
N GLN A 2 -9.68 -7.60 7.03
CA GLN A 2 -9.13 -7.40 5.67
C GLN A 2 -10.16 -7.90 4.68
N VAL A 3 -10.51 -7.07 3.69
CA VAL A 3 -11.40 -7.43 2.58
C VAL A 3 -10.54 -7.41 1.33
N LEU A 4 -10.47 -8.54 0.63
CA LEU A 4 -9.78 -8.66 -0.65
C LEU A 4 -10.82 -8.45 -1.75
N ILE A 5 -10.55 -7.54 -2.68
CA ILE A 5 -11.39 -7.29 -3.85
C ILE A 5 -10.59 -7.74 -5.07
N GLU A 6 -11.09 -8.75 -5.80
CA GLU A 6 -10.52 -9.14 -7.08
C GLU A 6 -10.84 -8.06 -8.12
N ASN A 7 -9.80 -7.49 -8.72
CA ASN A 7 -9.94 -6.48 -9.76
C ASN A 7 -9.91 -7.13 -11.16
N PRO A 8 -10.59 -6.53 -12.16
CA PRO A 8 -10.39 -6.91 -13.56
C PRO A 8 -8.92 -6.75 -13.95
N ASP A 9 -8.47 -7.50 -14.96
CA ASP A 9 -7.10 -7.42 -15.45
C ASP A 9 -6.75 -5.96 -15.80
N VAL A 10 -5.71 -5.42 -15.16
CA VAL A 10 -5.26 -4.03 -15.37
C VAL A 10 -4.92 -3.78 -16.85
N ASN A 11 -4.52 -4.83 -17.57
CA ASN A 11 -4.26 -4.77 -19.00
C ASN A 11 -5.50 -4.52 -19.85
N GLU A 12 -6.70 -4.85 -19.35
CA GLU A 12 -7.97 -4.56 -20.01
C GLU A 12 -8.50 -3.17 -19.69
N LEU A 13 -7.88 -2.45 -18.76
CA LEU A 13 -8.28 -1.10 -18.38
C LEU A 13 -7.58 -0.03 -19.22
N GLY A 14 -8.29 1.07 -19.45
CA GLY A 14 -7.79 2.28 -20.10
C GLY A 14 -7.92 3.47 -19.15
N TYR A 15 -6.94 4.38 -19.20
CA TYR A 15 -6.94 5.63 -18.47
C TYR A 15 -6.95 6.81 -19.45
N ILE A 16 -7.80 7.81 -19.21
CA ILE A 16 -7.79 9.08 -19.92
C ILE A 16 -7.95 10.26 -18.98
N ILE A 17 -7.49 11.41 -19.45
CA ILE A 17 -7.73 12.71 -18.83
C ILE A 17 -8.85 13.41 -19.60
N ALA A 18 -9.84 13.92 -18.89
CA ALA A 18 -10.91 14.74 -19.45
C ALA A 18 -10.82 16.17 -18.90
N ILE A 19 -11.03 17.17 -19.76
CA ILE A 19 -11.00 18.59 -19.41
C ILE A 19 -12.43 19.12 -19.35
N ALA A 20 -12.82 19.63 -18.18
CA ALA A 20 -14.08 20.35 -18.01
C ALA A 20 -14.04 21.70 -18.74
N ASN A 21 -15.00 21.93 -19.65
CA ASN A 21 -15.15 23.21 -20.30
C ASN A 21 -15.59 24.28 -19.28
N LEU A 22 -14.75 25.29 -19.07
CA LEU A 22 -15.01 26.39 -18.13
C LEU A 22 -15.98 27.45 -18.66
N ASN A 23 -16.21 27.45 -19.96
CA ASN A 23 -17.15 28.36 -20.62
C ASN A 23 -18.55 27.75 -20.73
N ASP A 24 -18.72 26.50 -20.29
CA ASP A 24 -20.03 25.86 -20.20
C ASP A 24 -20.90 26.58 -19.14
N LYS A 25 -22.22 26.47 -19.28
CA LYS A 25 -23.16 27.12 -18.36
C LYS A 25 -23.01 26.51 -16.97
N HIS A 26 -22.37 27.24 -16.06
CA HIS A 26 -22.19 26.81 -14.67
C HIS A 26 -23.53 26.59 -13.96
N ASP A 27 -23.64 25.45 -13.30
CA ASP A 27 -24.67 25.19 -12.32
C ASP A 27 -24.40 26.04 -11.06
N ARG A 28 -25.46 26.54 -10.42
CA ARG A 28 -25.33 27.39 -9.23
C ARG A 28 -24.64 26.68 -8.05
N SER A 29 -24.70 25.35 -8.00
CA SER A 29 -24.01 24.54 -7.00
C SER A 29 -22.49 24.47 -7.19
N ALA A 30 -21.97 24.95 -8.33
CA ALA A 30 -20.56 24.96 -8.67
C ALA A 30 -20.02 26.39 -8.90
N PRO A 31 -19.80 27.18 -7.83
CA PRO A 31 -19.51 28.60 -7.93
C PRO A 31 -18.11 28.94 -8.46
N SER A 32 -17.20 27.97 -8.57
CA SER A 32 -15.84 28.18 -9.11
C SER A 32 -15.46 27.07 -10.06
N HIS A 33 -14.40 27.29 -10.86
CA HIS A 33 -13.86 26.26 -11.77
C HIS A 33 -13.48 24.96 -11.04
N TYR A 34 -12.95 25.08 -9.81
CA TYR A 34 -12.67 23.93 -8.95
C TYR A 34 -13.94 23.10 -8.65
N HIS A 35 -15.03 23.76 -8.24
CA HIS A 35 -16.30 23.08 -7.98
C HIS A 35 -16.93 22.55 -9.27
N TRP A 36 -16.71 23.24 -10.39
CA TRP A 36 -17.22 22.82 -11.69
C TRP A 36 -16.63 21.49 -12.15
N LYS A 37 -15.30 21.35 -12.07
CA LYS A 37 -14.60 20.08 -12.30
C LYS A 37 -15.15 18.97 -11.41
N ILE A 38 -15.34 19.24 -10.11
CA ILE A 38 -15.91 18.25 -9.17
C ILE A 38 -17.31 17.82 -9.60
N LEU A 39 -18.17 18.78 -9.97
CA LEU A 39 -19.52 18.49 -10.43
C LEU A 39 -19.50 17.63 -11.70
N LYS A 40 -18.67 17.97 -12.70
CA LYS A 40 -18.51 17.18 -13.93
C LYS A 40 -18.02 15.75 -13.63
N CYS A 41 -17.02 15.60 -12.77
CA CYS A 41 -16.55 14.29 -12.33
C CYS A 41 -17.68 13.46 -11.69
N ARG A 42 -18.48 14.06 -10.81
CA ARG A 42 -19.62 13.39 -10.18
C ARG A 42 -20.68 13.00 -11.21
N MET A 43 -21.02 13.90 -12.15
CA MET A 43 -21.98 13.61 -13.22
C MET A 43 -21.57 12.37 -14.03
N ILE A 44 -20.29 12.23 -14.35
CA ILE A 44 -19.74 11.03 -15.02
C ILE A 44 -19.93 9.78 -14.15
N ILE A 45 -19.48 9.82 -12.89
CA ILE A 45 -19.55 8.69 -11.93
C ILE A 45 -20.97 8.14 -11.77
N PHE A 46 -21.97 9.04 -11.75
CA PHE A 46 -23.38 8.68 -11.57
C PHE A 46 -24.12 8.39 -12.89
N SER A 47 -23.49 8.61 -14.05
CA SER A 47 -24.08 8.33 -15.36
C SER A 47 -23.59 7.01 -15.97
N ASN A 48 -22.42 6.51 -15.56
CA ASN A 48 -21.95 5.18 -15.95
C ASN A 48 -21.41 4.43 -14.71
N SER A 49 -22.02 3.28 -14.40
CA SER A 49 -21.64 2.45 -13.25
C SER A 49 -20.31 1.70 -13.45
N SER A 50 -19.88 1.50 -14.70
CA SER A 50 -18.71 0.69 -15.10
C SER A 50 -17.37 1.42 -14.99
N ILE A 51 -17.39 2.75 -14.80
CA ILE A 51 -16.18 3.58 -14.78
C ILE A 51 -15.80 4.02 -13.37
N LEU A 52 -14.52 4.35 -13.20
CA LEU A 52 -13.98 5.05 -12.03
C LEU A 52 -13.48 6.42 -12.47
N ALA A 53 -13.67 7.44 -11.64
CA ALA A 53 -13.13 8.76 -11.91
C ALA A 53 -12.73 9.50 -10.62
N CYS A 54 -11.81 10.44 -10.76
CA CYS A 54 -11.52 11.43 -9.72
C CYS A 54 -11.15 12.79 -10.33
N PRO A 55 -11.50 13.91 -9.68
CA PRO A 55 -11.03 15.22 -10.09
C PRO A 55 -9.54 15.37 -9.71
N ASP A 56 -8.74 15.97 -10.59
CA ASP A 56 -7.32 16.25 -10.29
C ASP A 56 -7.21 17.16 -9.05
N LYS A 57 -6.17 16.99 -8.23
CA LYS A 57 -5.99 17.80 -7.00
C LYS A 57 -5.40 19.18 -7.28
N ASN A 58 -4.53 19.28 -8.27
CA ASN A 58 -3.69 20.44 -8.57
C ASN A 58 -4.23 21.26 -9.76
N ASP A 59 -4.88 20.60 -10.73
CA ASP A 59 -5.46 21.24 -11.90
C ASP A 59 -6.94 21.61 -11.68
N LEU A 60 -7.37 22.76 -12.20
CA LEU A 60 -8.72 23.29 -11.99
C LEU A 60 -9.79 22.70 -12.93
N LYS A 61 -9.40 21.92 -13.93
CA LYS A 61 -10.26 21.47 -15.05
C LYS A 61 -10.17 19.97 -15.31
N GLN A 62 -9.06 19.33 -14.94
CA GLN A 62 -8.80 17.91 -15.26
C GLN A 62 -9.59 16.92 -14.39
N VAL A 63 -10.08 15.87 -15.02
CA VAL A 63 -10.71 14.71 -14.40
C VAL A 63 -10.02 13.46 -14.93
N HIS A 64 -9.55 12.60 -14.03
CA HIS A 64 -8.98 11.30 -14.36
C HIS A 64 -10.11 10.27 -14.47
N ILE A 65 -10.10 9.46 -15.52
CA ILE A 65 -11.16 8.47 -15.76
C ILE A 65 -10.54 7.14 -16.18
N ILE A 66 -10.96 6.06 -15.51
CA ILE A 66 -10.61 4.68 -15.82
C ILE A 66 -11.86 3.97 -16.34
N PHE A 67 -11.68 3.21 -17.42
CA PHE A 67 -12.75 2.46 -18.09
C PHE A 67 -12.25 1.12 -18.61
N ASN A 68 -13.17 0.21 -18.97
CA ASN A 68 -12.83 -1.07 -19.58
C ASN A 68 -12.67 -0.91 -21.11
N LYS A 69 -11.52 -1.32 -21.67
CA LYS A 69 -11.22 -1.25 -23.11
C LYS A 69 -11.90 -2.36 -23.92
N ALA A 70 -12.21 -3.51 -23.31
CA ALA A 70 -12.78 -4.65 -24.00
C ALA A 70 -14.28 -4.51 -24.28
N GLY A 71 -14.96 -3.58 -23.61
CA GLY A 71 -16.40 -3.33 -23.74
C GLY A 71 -16.76 -2.06 -24.51
N ASP A 72 -18.01 -1.62 -24.35
CA ASP A 72 -18.58 -0.41 -24.97
C ASP A 72 -18.41 0.85 -24.09
N ASP A 73 -17.61 0.76 -23.02
CA ASP A 73 -17.45 1.86 -22.06
C ASP A 73 -16.85 3.11 -22.71
N TYR A 74 -15.93 2.95 -23.66
CA TYR A 74 -15.31 4.08 -24.34
C TYR A 74 -16.33 4.87 -25.19
N ASP A 75 -17.22 4.18 -25.90
CA ASP A 75 -18.28 4.82 -26.71
C ASP A 75 -19.32 5.53 -25.83
N LYS A 76 -19.70 4.89 -24.72
CA LYS A 76 -20.55 5.52 -23.69
C LYS A 76 -19.87 6.76 -23.12
N LEU A 77 -18.57 6.70 -22.85
CA LEU A 77 -17.81 7.80 -22.29
C LEU A 77 -17.73 8.99 -23.26
N ASN A 78 -17.49 8.74 -24.54
CA ASN A 78 -17.55 9.77 -25.59
C ASN A 78 -18.94 10.43 -25.67
N SER A 79 -20.01 9.64 -25.56
CA SER A 79 -21.37 10.17 -25.50
C SER A 79 -21.60 11.05 -24.27
N LEU A 80 -21.05 10.68 -23.11
CA LEU A 80 -21.09 11.49 -21.90
C LEU A 80 -20.26 12.76 -22.01
N PHE A 81 -19.12 12.72 -22.71
CA PHE A 81 -18.28 13.91 -22.93
C PHE A 81 -19.00 14.98 -23.72
N LEU A 82 -19.68 14.58 -24.81
CA LEU A 82 -20.55 15.48 -25.57
C LEU A 82 -21.68 16.04 -24.70
N LYS A 83 -22.35 15.17 -23.93
CA LYS A 83 -23.48 15.57 -23.07
C LYS A 83 -23.08 16.53 -21.95
N PHE A 84 -21.87 16.36 -21.40
CA PHE A 84 -21.42 17.09 -20.21
C PHE A 84 -20.34 18.13 -20.52
N SER A 85 -20.11 18.47 -21.78
CA SER A 85 -19.12 19.48 -22.19
C SER A 85 -17.72 19.19 -21.63
N LEU A 86 -17.28 17.94 -21.78
CA LEU A 86 -15.93 17.49 -21.48
C LEU A 86 -15.19 17.16 -22.78
N VAL A 87 -13.87 17.29 -22.75
CA VAL A 87 -13.01 16.96 -23.90
C VAL A 87 -11.90 16.05 -23.41
N GLN A 88 -11.64 14.95 -24.13
CA GLN A 88 -10.48 14.12 -23.86
C GLN A 88 -9.19 14.89 -24.14
N ASP A 89 -8.24 14.85 -23.22
CA ASP A 89 -6.90 15.37 -23.40
C ASP A 89 -5.90 14.22 -23.56
N GLY A 90 -5.16 14.26 -24.67
CA GLY A 90 -4.18 13.23 -25.02
C GLY A 90 -4.78 11.88 -25.43
N ALA A 91 -3.88 10.89 -25.51
CA ALA A 91 -4.21 9.51 -25.88
C ALA A 91 -4.65 8.69 -24.66
N ILE A 92 -5.25 7.51 -24.91
CA ILE A 92 -5.52 6.51 -23.87
C ILE A 92 -4.19 5.98 -23.33
N GLN A 93 -4.04 6.02 -22.01
CA GLN A 93 -2.86 5.60 -21.27
C GLN A 93 -3.11 4.29 -20.52
N LEU A 94 -2.03 3.66 -20.06
CA LEU A 94 -2.11 2.54 -19.11
C LEU A 94 -2.50 3.04 -17.72
N VAL A 95 -3.21 2.20 -16.97
CA VAL A 95 -3.62 2.51 -15.59
C VAL A 95 -2.45 2.21 -14.65
N THR A 96 -2.01 3.20 -13.87
CA THR A 96 -1.05 2.98 -12.77
C THR A 96 -1.78 2.71 -11.45
N PRO A 97 -1.12 2.11 -10.44
CA PRO A 97 -1.71 1.86 -9.11
C PRO A 97 -2.19 3.12 -8.44
N GLU A 98 -1.42 4.21 -8.57
CA GLU A 98 -1.73 5.48 -7.96
C GLU A 98 -3.03 6.03 -8.55
N ILE A 99 -3.15 6.03 -9.87
CA ILE A 99 -4.35 6.50 -10.57
C ILE A 99 -5.55 5.60 -10.25
N PHE A 100 -5.37 4.27 -10.23
CA PHE A 100 -6.42 3.34 -9.82
C PHE A 100 -6.90 3.63 -8.40
N ARG A 101 -5.98 3.71 -7.44
CA ARG A 101 -6.28 3.98 -6.03
C ARG A 101 -7.01 5.31 -5.86
N LEU A 102 -6.58 6.36 -6.55
CA LEU A 102 -7.21 7.69 -6.51
C LEU A 102 -8.62 7.66 -7.10
N CYS A 103 -8.81 7.09 -8.29
CA CYS A 103 -10.11 7.00 -8.95
C CYS A 103 -11.07 6.11 -8.16
N PHE A 104 -10.59 4.97 -7.65
CA PHE A 104 -11.36 4.05 -6.83
C PHE A 104 -11.80 4.70 -5.51
N HIS A 105 -10.87 5.33 -4.77
CA HIS A 105 -11.18 6.05 -3.52
C HIS A 105 -12.26 7.11 -3.73
N TYR A 106 -12.08 7.98 -4.71
CA TYR A 106 -13.04 9.06 -4.96
C TYR A 106 -14.39 8.51 -5.44
N THR A 107 -14.40 7.55 -6.36
CA THR A 107 -15.65 6.95 -6.86
C THR A 107 -16.41 6.22 -5.76
N MET A 108 -15.70 5.44 -4.94
CA MET A 108 -16.28 4.72 -3.80
C MET A 108 -16.91 5.70 -2.82
N THR A 109 -16.15 6.69 -2.34
CA THR A 109 -16.67 7.69 -1.38
C THR A 109 -17.83 8.50 -1.96
N ALA A 110 -17.77 8.86 -3.25
CA ALA A 110 -18.86 9.55 -3.93
C ALA A 110 -20.14 8.71 -4.00
N ARG A 111 -20.04 7.41 -4.31
CA ARG A 111 -21.18 6.49 -4.45
C ARG A 111 -21.80 6.08 -3.11
N LEU A 112 -21.00 6.00 -2.05
CA LEU A 112 -21.51 5.63 -0.73
C LEU A 112 -22.23 6.78 -0.02
N ALA A 113 -21.94 8.03 -0.39
CA ALA A 113 -22.64 9.19 0.13
C ALA A 113 -24.10 9.24 -0.38
N PRO A 114 -25.06 9.71 0.44
CA PRO A 114 -24.86 10.29 1.76
C PRO A 114 -24.92 9.30 2.92
N VAL A 115 -25.19 8.00 2.67
CA VAL A 115 -25.33 6.99 3.73
C VAL A 115 -24.03 6.82 4.50
N TRP A 116 -22.92 6.67 3.77
CA TRP A 116 -21.58 6.78 4.33
C TRP A 116 -20.90 8.05 3.83
N SER A 117 -20.88 9.06 4.68
CA SER A 117 -20.28 10.35 4.37
C SER A 117 -18.80 10.34 4.71
N ALA A 118 -17.95 10.73 3.75
CA ALA A 118 -16.51 10.81 3.95
C ALA A 118 -16.13 11.97 4.88
N LEU A 119 -15.23 11.70 5.82
CA LEU A 119 -14.57 12.69 6.68
C LEU A 119 -13.05 12.57 6.53
N GLY A 120 -12.43 13.65 6.08
CA GLY A 120 -11.00 13.62 5.76
C GLY A 120 -10.67 12.58 4.68
N ASP A 121 -9.49 11.98 4.77
CA ASP A 121 -8.99 11.09 3.72
C ASP A 121 -9.40 9.62 3.91
N ASN A 122 -9.65 9.17 5.15
CA ASN A 122 -9.75 7.75 5.49
C ASN A 122 -10.84 7.38 6.49
N TYR A 123 -11.80 8.27 6.77
CA TYR A 123 -12.95 7.97 7.62
C TYR A 123 -14.27 8.06 6.84
N LEU A 124 -15.19 7.15 7.15
CA LEU A 124 -16.59 7.24 6.73
C LEU A 124 -17.50 7.22 7.96
N ILE A 125 -18.53 8.07 7.97
CA ILE A 125 -19.59 8.05 8.98
C ILE A 125 -20.87 7.49 8.38
N ASN A 126 -21.48 6.51 9.08
CA ASN A 126 -22.75 5.88 8.69
C ASN A 126 -23.96 6.70 9.16
N ASN A 127 -24.11 7.91 8.65
CA ASN A 127 -25.26 8.75 8.98
C ASN A 127 -25.40 9.90 7.98
N ARG A 128 -26.53 9.96 7.28
CA ARG A 128 -26.86 11.05 6.35
C ARG A 128 -27.02 12.40 7.04
N ASP A 129 -27.52 12.39 8.28
CA ASP A 129 -27.90 13.61 9.03
C ASP A 129 -26.87 13.94 10.14
N PHE A 130 -25.64 13.42 10.04
CA PHE A 130 -24.61 13.57 11.07
C PHE A 130 -24.27 15.02 11.41
N LEU A 131 -24.51 15.97 10.50
CA LEU A 131 -24.26 17.40 10.72
C LEU A 131 -25.24 18.04 11.72
N ILE A 132 -26.45 17.49 11.86
CA ILE A 132 -27.49 18.03 12.75
C ILE A 132 -27.70 17.18 14.01
N GLN A 133 -27.18 15.96 14.02
CA GLN A 133 -27.26 15.07 15.18
C GLN A 133 -26.17 15.38 16.21
N ARG A 134 -26.51 15.24 17.49
CA ARG A 134 -25.58 15.38 18.61
C ARG A 134 -25.29 14.01 19.20
N GLY A 135 -24.04 13.80 19.60
CA GLY A 135 -23.59 12.57 20.26
C GLY A 135 -22.73 11.67 19.38
N PRO A 136 -22.27 10.53 19.91
CA PRO A 136 -21.39 9.59 19.21
C PRO A 136 -22.00 9.11 17.89
N GLN A 137 -21.14 8.91 16.87
CA GLN A 137 -21.52 8.46 15.53
C GLN A 137 -20.81 7.15 15.19
N GLU A 138 -21.48 6.28 14.43
CA GLU A 138 -20.85 5.10 13.86
C GLU A 138 -19.93 5.49 12.69
N GLY A 139 -18.70 5.00 12.69
CA GLY A 139 -17.77 5.27 11.62
C GLY A 139 -16.72 4.18 11.44
N VAL A 140 -16.15 4.15 10.24
CA VAL A 140 -15.07 3.23 9.87
C VAL A 140 -13.84 4.01 9.42
N GLN A 141 -12.67 3.56 9.86
CA GLN A 141 -11.40 3.95 9.28
C GLN A 141 -10.98 2.89 8.26
N PHE A 142 -10.56 3.30 7.06
CA PHE A 142 -10.16 2.39 5.99
C PHE A 142 -8.82 2.79 5.38
N ASP A 143 -8.11 1.83 4.79
CA ASP A 143 -6.92 2.07 3.98
C ASP A 143 -7.04 1.24 2.69
N ILE A 144 -6.62 1.82 1.57
CA ILE A 144 -6.73 1.19 0.25
C ILE A 144 -5.32 0.95 -0.26
N SER A 145 -4.94 -0.32 -0.34
CA SER A 145 -3.72 -0.75 -1.00
C SER A 145 -4.07 -1.44 -2.32
N VAL A 146 -3.35 -1.08 -3.37
CA VAL A 146 -3.41 -1.77 -4.66
C VAL A 146 -2.20 -2.69 -4.70
N ASP A 147 -2.45 -3.99 -4.62
CA ASP A 147 -1.39 -4.99 -4.75
C ASP A 147 -1.22 -5.29 -6.24
N GLU A 148 -0.41 -4.47 -6.90
CA GLU A 148 0.10 -4.86 -8.21
C GLU A 148 0.97 -6.09 -8.04
N LYS A 149 0.67 -7.12 -8.82
CA LYS A 149 1.45 -8.35 -8.78
C LYS A 149 2.93 -8.04 -9.02
N ASP A 150 3.28 -7.13 -9.92
CA ASP A 150 4.66 -6.91 -10.32
C ASP A 150 5.15 -5.50 -10.00
N PHE A 151 6.46 -5.33 -9.87
CA PHE A 151 7.10 -4.04 -9.59
C PHE A 151 7.76 -3.48 -10.85
N PHE A 152 7.78 -2.16 -11.01
CA PHE A 152 8.34 -1.52 -12.21
C PHE A 152 9.72 -0.89 -11.98
N PRO A 153 10.60 -0.84 -12.99
CA PRO A 153 11.86 -0.09 -12.93
C PRO A 153 11.65 1.37 -12.47
N GLY A 154 12.48 1.82 -11.52
CA GLY A 154 12.38 3.13 -10.88
C GLY A 154 11.44 3.20 -9.67
N GLU A 155 10.68 2.14 -9.38
CA GLU A 155 9.72 2.12 -8.28
C GLU A 155 10.40 2.00 -6.91
N TRP A 156 9.92 2.76 -5.92
CA TRP A 156 10.37 2.66 -4.53
C TRP A 156 9.70 1.50 -3.79
N ILE A 157 10.51 0.60 -3.28
CA ILE A 157 10.05 -0.60 -2.56
C ILE A 157 10.77 -0.77 -1.21
N ARG A 158 10.40 -1.83 -0.49
CA ARG A 158 11.01 -2.31 0.74
C ARG A 158 11.40 -3.77 0.60
N VAL A 159 12.56 -4.12 1.14
CA VAL A 159 13.12 -5.47 0.96
C VAL A 159 13.21 -6.22 2.28
N LEU A 160 12.68 -7.44 2.32
CA LEU A 160 12.80 -8.33 3.45
C LEU A 160 14.27 -8.74 3.70
N PRO A 161 14.65 -9.06 4.95
CA PRO A 161 13.83 -8.96 6.15
C PRO A 161 13.84 -7.55 6.78
N SER A 162 14.83 -6.74 6.45
CA SER A 162 15.08 -5.45 7.10
C SER A 162 14.06 -4.34 6.78
N LEU A 163 13.27 -4.51 5.72
CA LEU A 163 12.36 -3.49 5.17
C LEU A 163 13.07 -2.19 4.76
N ASN A 164 14.37 -2.30 4.47
CA ASN A 164 15.17 -1.21 3.93
C ASN A 164 14.56 -0.71 2.62
N LYS A 165 14.51 0.62 2.48
CA LYS A 165 14.00 1.29 1.29
C LYS A 165 15.01 1.15 0.15
N ALA A 166 14.54 0.75 -1.03
CA ALA A 166 15.35 0.57 -2.23
C ALA A 166 14.53 0.86 -3.49
N ILE A 167 15.18 0.87 -4.65
CA ILE A 167 14.56 1.10 -5.95
C ILE A 167 14.64 -0.17 -6.78
N VAL A 168 13.58 -0.49 -7.52
CA VAL A 168 13.63 -1.56 -8.54
C VAL A 168 14.43 -1.08 -9.73
N ASP A 169 15.47 -1.82 -10.08
CA ASP A 169 16.31 -1.55 -11.24
C ASP A 169 15.75 -2.26 -12.48
N GLU A 170 15.57 -3.58 -12.40
CA GLU A 170 15.07 -4.42 -13.50
C GLU A 170 14.20 -5.59 -12.98
N SER A 171 13.28 -6.07 -13.83
CA SER A 171 12.44 -7.25 -13.59
C SER A 171 12.86 -8.43 -14.45
N HIS A 172 12.86 -9.64 -13.90
CA HIS A 172 13.29 -10.87 -14.57
C HIS A 172 12.26 -11.99 -14.37
N GLU A 173 11.74 -12.56 -15.46
CA GLU A 173 10.82 -13.72 -15.45
C GLU A 173 11.53 -15.06 -15.21
N THR A 174 12.85 -15.08 -15.33
CA THR A 174 13.69 -16.24 -15.02
C THR A 174 14.95 -15.79 -14.30
N LEU A 175 15.62 -16.69 -13.59
CA LEU A 175 16.88 -16.36 -12.93
C LEU A 175 17.92 -15.90 -13.98
N PRO A 176 18.45 -14.67 -13.92
CA PRO A 176 19.35 -14.16 -14.95
C PRO A 176 20.65 -14.98 -15.02
N GLU A 177 21.18 -15.20 -16.22
CA GLU A 177 22.47 -15.91 -16.39
C GLU A 177 23.63 -15.18 -15.70
N VAL A 178 23.54 -13.85 -15.60
CA VAL A 178 24.54 -12.98 -14.93
C VAL A 178 24.37 -12.97 -13.40
N ALA A 179 23.35 -13.64 -12.87
CA ALA A 179 23.10 -13.66 -11.43
C ALA A 179 24.23 -14.36 -10.66
N LYS A 180 24.54 -13.85 -9.46
CA LYS A 180 25.52 -14.48 -8.56
C LYS A 180 25.10 -15.88 -8.09
N PHE A 181 23.81 -16.20 -8.20
CA PHE A 181 23.25 -17.50 -7.83
C PHE A 181 23.08 -18.36 -9.09
N LYS A 182 23.55 -19.60 -9.04
CA LYS A 182 23.45 -20.54 -10.16
C LYS A 182 22.05 -21.14 -10.31
N SER A 183 21.24 -21.11 -9.25
CA SER A 183 19.90 -21.68 -9.22
C SER A 183 19.05 -21.03 -8.14
N TYR A 184 17.72 -21.13 -8.26
CA TYR A 184 16.81 -20.73 -7.20
C TYR A 184 17.07 -21.52 -5.90
N LYS A 185 17.48 -22.79 -5.99
CA LYS A 185 17.87 -23.61 -4.84
C LYS A 185 19.03 -22.99 -4.05
N ASP A 186 20.01 -22.42 -4.74
CA ASP A 186 21.13 -21.72 -4.10
C ASP A 186 20.68 -20.42 -3.43
N LEU A 187 19.76 -19.68 -4.06
CA LEU A 187 19.14 -18.50 -3.47
C LEU A 187 18.36 -18.86 -2.20
N ARG A 188 17.50 -19.90 -2.24
CA ARG A 188 16.77 -20.39 -1.04
C ARG A 188 17.73 -20.79 0.08
N ARG A 189 18.83 -21.47 -0.28
CA ARG A 189 19.87 -21.86 0.68
C ARG A 189 20.56 -20.64 1.28
N HIS A 190 20.84 -19.62 0.48
CA HIS A 190 21.39 -18.34 0.95
C HIS A 190 20.44 -17.68 1.95
N TRP A 191 19.16 -17.53 1.62
CA TRP A 191 18.16 -16.94 2.52
C TRP A 191 17.99 -17.71 3.82
N LYS A 192 18.00 -19.04 3.75
CA LYS A 192 17.95 -19.89 4.94
C LYS A 192 19.18 -19.73 5.82
N ASN A 193 20.37 -19.67 5.22
CA ASN A 193 21.64 -19.68 5.96
C ASN A 193 22.05 -18.30 6.47
N ILE A 194 21.82 -17.25 5.68
CA ILE A 194 22.24 -15.88 6.00
C ILE A 194 21.15 -15.13 6.75
N HIS A 195 19.90 -15.24 6.32
CA HIS A 195 18.79 -14.49 6.91
C HIS A 195 17.93 -15.33 7.87
N GLY A 196 18.01 -16.66 7.81
CA GLY A 196 17.18 -17.56 8.60
C GLY A 196 15.77 -17.81 8.03
N TYR A 197 15.46 -17.28 6.85
CA TYR A 197 14.12 -17.37 6.24
C TYR A 197 14.06 -18.55 5.26
N ARG A 198 12.94 -19.28 5.28
CA ARG A 198 12.69 -20.38 4.35
C ARG A 198 11.78 -19.88 3.24
N LEU A 199 12.33 -19.82 2.03
CA LEU A 199 11.56 -19.46 0.85
C LEU A 199 10.80 -20.68 0.28
N PRO A 200 9.68 -20.47 -0.44
CA PRO A 200 8.92 -21.51 -1.15
C PRO A 200 9.78 -22.32 -2.12
N GLU A 201 9.31 -23.51 -2.52
CA GLU A 201 10.07 -24.39 -3.42
C GLU A 201 10.17 -23.85 -4.84
N GLU A 202 9.18 -23.08 -5.27
CA GLU A 202 9.07 -22.49 -6.59
C GLU A 202 8.88 -20.98 -6.47
N GLU A 203 9.46 -20.24 -7.40
CA GLU A 203 9.24 -18.81 -7.61
C GLU A 203 9.54 -18.50 -9.08
N SER A 204 8.80 -17.56 -9.66
CA SER A 204 8.82 -17.29 -11.11
C SER A 204 9.20 -15.85 -11.46
N THR A 205 9.40 -14.97 -10.47
CA THR A 205 9.74 -13.59 -10.76
C THR A 205 10.82 -13.08 -9.81
N TYR A 206 11.82 -12.41 -10.38
CA TYR A 206 12.95 -11.85 -9.67
C TYR A 206 13.13 -10.37 -10.03
N TYR A 207 13.67 -9.60 -9.10
CA TYR A 207 13.92 -8.18 -9.27
C TYR A 207 15.36 -7.85 -8.91
N SER A 208 16.03 -7.12 -9.79
CA SER A 208 17.28 -6.43 -9.47
C SER A 208 16.93 -5.21 -8.64
N ILE A 209 17.43 -5.15 -7.42
CA ILE A 209 17.11 -4.09 -6.46
C ILE A 209 18.33 -3.26 -6.11
N GLN A 210 18.20 -1.96 -6.34
CA GLN A 210 19.24 -0.97 -6.10
C GLN A 210 19.07 -0.33 -4.71
N PHE A 211 20.00 -0.65 -3.81
CA PHE A 211 20.11 -0.01 -2.50
C PHE A 211 20.97 1.26 -2.55
N TRP A 212 20.85 2.11 -1.53
CA TRP A 212 21.67 3.32 -1.42
C TRP A 212 23.18 3.00 -1.45
N ARG A 213 23.86 3.41 -2.54
CA ARG A 213 25.30 3.23 -2.78
C ARG A 213 25.79 1.76 -2.86
N GLY A 214 24.95 0.84 -3.34
CA GLY A 214 25.32 -0.56 -3.61
C GLY A 214 25.32 -0.90 -5.10
N GLU A 215 25.77 -2.12 -5.43
CA GLU A 215 25.42 -2.75 -6.72
C GLU A 215 24.01 -3.35 -6.62
N PRO A 216 23.26 -3.44 -7.74
CA PRO A 216 21.97 -4.12 -7.74
C PRO A 216 22.09 -5.55 -7.23
N LEU A 217 21.16 -5.94 -6.37
CA LEU A 217 21.08 -7.28 -5.80
C LEU A 217 19.80 -7.96 -6.25
N LEU A 218 19.88 -9.26 -6.55
CA LEU A 218 18.73 -10.01 -7.04
C LEU A 218 17.88 -10.53 -5.88
N TYR A 219 16.60 -10.17 -5.89
CA TYR A 219 15.61 -10.59 -4.90
C TYR A 219 14.43 -11.30 -5.59
N PRO A 220 13.92 -12.41 -5.02
CA PRO A 220 12.65 -12.98 -5.45
C PRO A 220 11.50 -12.02 -5.15
N LYS A 221 10.44 -12.06 -5.96
CA LYS A 221 9.22 -11.24 -5.79
C LYS A 221 8.67 -11.24 -4.38
N LEU A 222 8.53 -12.43 -3.78
CA LEU A 222 8.03 -12.61 -2.42
C LEU A 222 8.84 -11.87 -1.33
N CYS A 223 10.07 -11.44 -1.64
CA CYS A 223 10.97 -10.75 -0.73
C CYS A 223 10.87 -9.22 -0.82
N VAL A 224 10.04 -8.69 -1.71
CA VAL A 224 9.91 -7.26 -2.02
C VAL A 224 8.46 -6.83 -1.76
N ILE A 225 8.26 -5.69 -1.10
CA ILE A 225 6.93 -5.13 -0.79
C ILE A 225 6.95 -3.60 -0.95
N ARG A 226 5.83 -2.99 -1.36
CA ARG A 226 5.73 -1.52 -1.48
C ARG A 226 5.67 -0.81 -0.13
N ASN A 227 4.87 -1.36 0.77
CA ASN A 227 4.53 -0.74 2.04
C ASN A 227 5.03 -1.55 3.23
N PHE A 228 5.14 -0.92 4.40
CA PHE A 228 5.33 -1.69 5.63
C PHE A 228 4.17 -2.67 5.80
N PRO A 229 4.42 -3.89 6.31
CA PRO A 229 3.35 -4.83 6.57
C PRO A 229 2.37 -4.23 7.59
N ILE A 230 1.08 -4.35 7.32
CA ILE A 230 0.04 -3.89 8.24
C ILE A 230 0.08 -4.78 9.48
N VAL A 231 0.44 -4.20 10.62
CA VAL A 231 0.39 -4.89 11.91
C VAL A 231 -1.02 -4.78 12.46
N THR A 232 -1.83 -5.82 12.27
CA THR A 232 -3.18 -5.85 12.84
C THR A 232 -3.13 -6.28 14.30
N PRO A 233 -3.86 -5.60 15.21
CA PRO A 233 -4.03 -6.09 16.57
C PRO A 233 -4.76 -7.43 16.53
N VAL A 234 -4.07 -8.46 17.02
CA VAL A 234 -4.60 -9.81 17.13
C VAL A 234 -5.58 -9.83 18.33
N PRO A 235 -6.73 -10.56 18.29
CA PRO A 235 -7.56 -10.74 19.48
C PRO A 235 -6.70 -11.22 20.66
N LYS A 236 -6.84 -10.62 21.86
CA LYS A 236 -5.96 -10.88 23.02
C LYS A 236 -5.75 -12.37 23.34
N SER A 237 -6.75 -13.21 23.08
CA SER A 237 -6.66 -14.67 23.25
C SER A 237 -5.67 -15.34 22.28
N LEU A 238 -5.66 -14.89 21.02
CA LEU A 238 -4.81 -15.41 19.95
C LEU A 238 -3.40 -14.82 20.05
N GLU A 239 -3.26 -13.57 20.52
CA GLU A 239 -1.97 -12.94 20.87
C GLU A 239 -1.25 -13.76 21.93
N LYS A 240 -1.91 -14.07 23.06
CA LYS A 240 -1.33 -14.90 24.13
C LYS A 240 -0.85 -16.24 23.58
N MET A 241 -1.65 -16.90 22.74
CA MET A 241 -1.28 -18.18 22.12
C MET A 241 -0.04 -18.06 21.22
N ILE A 242 0.02 -17.04 20.35
CA ILE A 242 1.16 -16.80 19.45
C ILE A 242 2.42 -16.50 20.24
N VAL A 243 2.33 -15.61 21.23
CA VAL A 243 3.47 -15.23 22.06
C VAL A 243 3.94 -16.43 22.90
N THR A 244 3.04 -17.25 23.48
CA THR A 244 3.44 -18.47 24.19
C THR A 244 4.17 -19.47 23.27
N ARG A 245 3.67 -19.70 22.05
CA ARG A 245 4.35 -20.57 21.06
C ARG A 245 5.72 -20.03 20.69
N PHE A 246 5.82 -18.72 20.47
CA PHE A 246 7.08 -18.05 20.19
C PHE A 246 8.08 -18.21 21.36
N LEU A 247 7.67 -17.93 22.59
CA LEU A 247 8.52 -18.07 23.77
C LEU A 247 8.94 -19.51 24.03
N SER A 248 8.05 -20.48 23.82
CA SER A 248 8.39 -21.90 23.93
C SER A 248 9.44 -22.30 22.89
N CYS A 249 9.26 -21.86 21.64
CA CYS A 249 10.24 -22.08 20.58
C CYS A 249 11.59 -21.41 20.92
N LEU A 250 11.56 -20.16 21.38
CA LEU A 250 12.74 -19.39 21.75
C LEU A 250 13.50 -20.06 22.90
N ASN A 251 12.83 -20.42 23.99
CA ASN A 251 13.45 -21.15 25.10
C ASN A 251 13.97 -22.53 24.67
N SER A 252 13.28 -23.22 23.75
CA SER A 252 13.75 -24.53 23.27
C SER A 252 15.02 -24.45 22.41
N LYS A 253 15.17 -23.36 21.65
CA LYS A 253 16.27 -23.19 20.68
C LYS A 253 17.42 -22.34 21.21
N MET A 254 17.18 -21.55 22.25
CA MET A 254 18.11 -20.61 22.85
C MET A 254 17.88 -20.56 24.36
N SER A 255 17.98 -21.73 25.01
CA SER A 255 17.77 -21.87 26.47
C SER A 255 18.83 -21.14 27.31
N SER A 256 19.96 -20.79 26.70
CA SER A 256 20.99 -19.96 27.30
C SER A 256 21.65 -19.04 26.27
N PHE A 257 22.10 -17.89 26.74
CA PHE A 257 22.88 -16.94 25.95
C PHE A 257 24.00 -16.39 26.82
N LEU A 258 25.22 -16.34 26.25
CA LEU A 258 26.43 -15.84 26.92
C LEU A 258 26.65 -16.45 28.33
N GLY A 259 26.39 -17.74 28.49
CA GLY A 259 26.59 -18.45 29.76
C GLY A 259 25.50 -18.24 30.81
N THR A 260 24.40 -17.55 30.47
CA THR A 260 23.25 -17.36 31.37
C THR A 260 21.98 -18.00 30.81
N PRO A 261 21.12 -18.64 31.63
CA PRO A 261 19.83 -19.15 31.19
C PRO A 261 18.92 -18.02 30.70
N LEU A 262 18.21 -18.25 29.60
CA LEU A 262 17.21 -17.32 29.09
C LEU A 262 15.98 -17.37 30.01
N ILE A 263 15.80 -16.37 30.85
CA ILE A 263 14.63 -16.24 31.74
C ILE A 263 13.64 -15.28 31.09
N ILE A 264 12.50 -15.81 30.64
CA ILE A 264 11.45 -15.00 30.03
C ILE A 264 10.28 -14.86 31.02
N LYS A 265 10.08 -13.65 31.54
CA LYS A 265 8.95 -13.32 32.43
C LYS A 265 7.84 -12.64 31.62
N MET A 266 6.67 -13.29 31.55
CA MET A 266 5.46 -12.71 30.97
C MET A 266 4.71 -11.91 32.03
N GLN A 267 4.73 -10.58 31.92
CA GLN A 267 3.93 -9.73 32.79
C GLN A 267 2.59 -9.44 32.10
N THR A 268 1.54 -10.10 32.59
CA THR A 268 0.17 -9.75 32.18
C THR A 268 -0.13 -8.40 32.84
N ALA A 269 -0.31 -7.34 32.06
CA ALA A 269 -0.83 -6.09 32.61
C ALA A 269 -2.27 -6.34 33.09
N GLN A 270 -2.41 -6.60 34.39
CA GLN A 270 -3.68 -6.48 35.09
C GLN A 270 -3.91 -4.99 35.26
N PHE A 271 -4.96 -4.47 34.62
CA PHE A 271 -5.51 -3.18 34.97
C PHE A 271 -6.21 -3.34 36.32
N GLU A 272 -5.52 -3.00 37.40
CA GLU A 272 -6.14 -2.65 38.67
C GLU A 272 -5.58 -1.31 39.15
N ASN A 273 -6.49 -0.49 39.66
CA ASN A 273 -6.29 0.90 40.04
C ASN A 273 -5.31 1.07 41.22
N ASP A 274 -4.83 2.32 41.32
CA ASP A 274 -4.31 3.02 42.50
C ASP A 274 -2.81 2.98 42.86
N THR A 275 -2.22 4.18 42.67
CA THR A 275 -1.21 4.88 43.48
C THR A 275 -0.07 4.08 44.16
N ALA A 276 1.16 4.33 43.72
CA ALA A 276 2.18 5.11 44.44
C ALA A 276 3.59 4.85 43.87
N ALA A 277 4.44 5.88 43.96
CA ALA A 277 5.77 5.97 43.39
C ALA A 277 6.75 4.87 43.87
N HIS A 278 7.71 4.51 43.01
CA HIS A 278 9.13 4.75 43.27
C HIS A 278 9.99 4.47 42.03
N ALA A 279 10.84 5.44 41.72
CA ALA A 279 11.77 5.45 40.60
C ALA A 279 12.96 4.51 40.81
N VAL A 280 13.49 3.92 39.73
CA VAL A 280 14.93 3.65 39.60
C VAL A 280 15.39 3.91 38.16
N SER A 281 16.20 4.96 38.06
CA SER A 281 17.22 5.33 37.09
C SER A 281 17.38 4.57 35.77
N SER A 282 17.25 5.38 34.72
CA SER A 282 17.94 5.28 33.44
C SER A 282 19.46 5.19 33.59
N THR A 283 20.04 4.09 33.13
CA THR A 283 21.46 4.01 32.78
C THR A 283 21.59 3.41 31.38
N ILE A 284 21.80 4.32 30.43
CA ILE A 284 22.63 4.20 29.22
C ILE A 284 22.78 2.75 28.74
N LEU A 285 21.84 2.30 27.91
CA LEU A 285 22.14 1.26 26.93
C LEU A 285 23.08 1.90 25.92
N SER A 286 24.37 1.60 26.10
CA SER A 286 25.37 1.78 25.07
C SER A 286 24.83 1.24 23.76
N GLU A 287 25.04 2.02 22.69
CA GLU A 287 24.78 1.64 21.32
C GLU A 287 25.51 0.32 21.02
N THR A 288 24.84 -0.81 21.27
CA THR A 288 25.15 -2.03 20.56
C THR A 288 24.83 -1.71 19.12
N GLN A 289 25.88 -1.63 18.30
CA GLN A 289 25.75 -1.53 16.85
C GLN A 289 24.66 -2.50 16.43
N ASN A 290 23.53 -1.96 15.95
CA ASN A 290 22.63 -2.70 15.11
C ASN A 290 23.47 -3.15 13.93
N VAL A 291 24.05 -4.35 14.02
CA VAL A 291 24.58 -5.04 12.86
C VAL A 291 23.36 -5.28 12.01
N SER A 292 23.09 -4.33 11.11
CA SER A 292 22.13 -4.52 10.04
C SER A 292 22.65 -5.69 9.25
N LEU A 293 22.10 -6.88 9.51
CA LEU A 293 22.40 -8.12 8.80
C LEU A 293 22.07 -8.03 7.29
N CYS A 294 21.69 -6.84 6.79
CA CYS A 294 21.06 -6.62 5.50
C CYS A 294 21.52 -5.34 4.79
N THR A 295 22.63 -4.72 5.20
CA THR A 295 23.30 -3.75 4.31
C THR A 295 24.60 -4.40 3.87
N PRO A 296 24.86 -4.62 2.56
CA PRO A 296 26.17 -5.02 2.11
C PRO A 296 27.17 -4.01 2.66
N THR A 297 28.11 -4.48 3.47
CA THR A 297 29.24 -3.68 3.88
C THR A 297 29.90 -3.14 2.62
N GLN A 298 29.91 -1.82 2.55
CA GLN A 298 30.51 -1.01 1.51
C GLN A 298 31.88 -1.60 1.15
N ARG A 299 32.08 -2.01 -0.12
CA ARG A 299 33.44 -1.96 -0.65
C ARG A 299 33.78 -0.49 -0.75
N SER A 300 34.71 -0.02 0.07
CA SER A 300 35.36 1.26 -0.20
C SER A 300 35.93 1.17 -1.62
N ARG A 301 35.61 2.16 -2.46
CA ARG A 301 36.42 2.40 -3.64
C ARG A 301 37.82 2.70 -3.10
N ARG A 302 38.77 1.79 -3.36
CA ARG A 302 40.19 2.15 -3.31
C ARG A 302 40.41 3.07 -4.51
N SER A 303 40.80 4.31 -4.18
CA SER A 303 41.42 5.36 -5.02
C SER A 303 40.78 5.62 -6.38
#